data_AF-A0A2V8XHH5-F1
#
_entry.id   AF-A0A2V8XHH5-F1
#
_cell.length_a   1.000
_cell.length_b   1.000
_cell.length_c   1.000
_cell.angle_alpha   90.00
_cell.angle_beta   90.00
_cell.angle_gamma   90.00
#
_symmetry.space_group_name_H-M   'P 1'
#
loop_
_entity.id
_entity.type
_entity.pdbx_description
1 polymer ?
#
loop_
_entity_poly.entity_id
_entity_poly.type
_entity_poly.pdbx_seq_one_letter_code
_entity_poly.pdbx_strand_id
1 'polypeptide(L)'
;FAKGWEGIAEIAVQVPIFNRNQGNVAAARADIDRAGQEKKRIALTLRERAASVVDQYANARLMAVEYRDEMLPRAKKAYGLMVDRYGQMLAAYPRVLDAQRKLFELQIEYIAALEGVWTNGLALQGYLLTDGLEAPARPGEVDRPIRETNVPSPERTMSPRDSVRNP
;
A
#
# COMPACT_ATOMS: atom_id res chain seq x y z
N PHE A 1 27.63 -87.55 -17.89
CA PHE A 1 27.63 -86.16 -18.40
C PHE A 1 27.18 -85.25 -17.27
N ALA A 2 28.08 -84.44 -16.68
CA ALA A 2 27.72 -83.47 -15.65
C ALA A 2 28.10 -82.07 -16.15
N LYS A 3 27.11 -81.18 -16.27
CA LYS A 3 27.28 -79.77 -16.66
C LYS A 3 27.43 -78.95 -15.38
N GLY A 4 28.57 -78.28 -15.22
CA GLY A 4 28.84 -77.37 -14.11
C GLY A 4 28.06 -76.06 -14.22
N TRP A 5 28.00 -75.31 -13.12
CA TRP A 5 27.30 -74.02 -13.06
C TRP A 5 28.19 -72.93 -13.64
N GLU A 6 27.69 -72.21 -14.65
CA GLU A 6 28.29 -71.00 -15.19
C GLU A 6 27.32 -69.82 -14.99
N GLY A 7 27.86 -68.70 -14.51
CA GLY A 7 27.13 -67.45 -14.35
C GLY A 7 27.95 -66.31 -14.94
N ILE A 8 27.27 -65.36 -15.58
CA ILE A 8 27.87 -64.21 -16.25
C ILE A 8 27.39 -62.95 -15.52
N ALA A 9 28.29 -62.02 -15.25
CA ALA A 9 27.98 -60.70 -14.71
C ALA A 9 28.55 -59.62 -15.64
N GLU A 10 27.70 -58.68 -16.07
CA GLU A 10 28.09 -57.53 -16.87
C GLU A 10 27.94 -56.23 -16.08
N ILE A 11 28.90 -55.33 -16.25
CA ILE A 11 28.85 -53.96 -15.73
C ILE A 11 28.93 -53.03 -16.94
N ALA A 12 27.87 -52.27 -17.19
CA ALA A 12 27.82 -51.27 -18.25
C ALA A 12 27.67 -49.86 -17.64
N VAL A 13 28.48 -48.92 -18.13
CA VAL A 13 28.38 -47.49 -17.78
C VAL A 13 28.16 -46.71 -19.08
N GLN A 14 27.07 -45.95 -19.16
CA GLN A 14 26.83 -45.05 -20.29
C GLN A 14 27.63 -43.76 -20.11
N VAL A 15 28.61 -43.54 -21.00
CA VAL A 15 29.35 -42.28 -21.07
C VAL A 15 28.82 -41.46 -22.24
N PRO A 16 28.12 -40.33 -22.00
CA PRO A 16 27.61 -39.49 -23.08
C PRO A 16 28.76 -38.72 -23.74
N ILE A 17 29.16 -39.13 -24.94
CA ILE A 17 30.30 -38.55 -25.68
C ILE A 17 29.93 -37.24 -26.40
N PHE A 18 28.67 -37.12 -26.87
CA PHE A 18 28.20 -35.99 -27.68
C PHE A 18 27.25 -35.02 -26.95
N ASN A 19 26.49 -35.49 -25.95
CA ASN A 19 25.57 -34.65 -25.19
C ASN A 19 26.20 -34.23 -23.86
N ARG A 20 26.82 -33.05 -23.83
CA ARG A 20 27.47 -32.47 -22.65
C ARG A 20 26.53 -31.66 -21.75
N ASN A 21 25.21 -31.78 -21.94
CA ASN A 21 24.19 -31.07 -21.14
C ASN A 21 24.32 -29.53 -21.11
N GLN A 22 24.99 -28.94 -22.11
CA GLN A 22 25.37 -27.52 -22.12
C GLN A 22 24.15 -26.58 -22.11
N GLY A 23 23.04 -27.00 -22.73
CA GLY A 23 21.78 -26.26 -22.73
C GLY A 23 21.15 -26.13 -21.33
N ASN A 24 21.12 -27.22 -20.55
CA ASN A 24 20.60 -27.18 -19.19
C ASN A 24 21.49 -26.37 -18.25
N VAL A 25 22.82 -26.42 -18.44
CA VAL A 25 23.76 -25.57 -17.68
C VAL A 25 23.57 -24.10 -18.03
N ALA A 26 23.37 -23.76 -19.32
CA ALA A 26 23.08 -22.40 -19.76
C ALA A 26 21.73 -21.90 -19.22
N ALA A 27 20.68 -22.74 -19.26
CA ALA A 27 19.37 -22.43 -18.69
C ALA A 27 19.46 -22.17 -17.18
N ALA A 28 20.13 -23.04 -16.43
CA ALA A 28 20.32 -22.88 -14.99
C ALA A 28 21.10 -21.59 -14.63
N ARG A 29 22.10 -21.20 -15.45
CA ARG A 29 22.80 -19.91 -15.29
C ARG A 29 21.86 -18.72 -15.54
N ALA A 30 21.07 -18.77 -16.61
CA ALA A 30 20.07 -17.74 -16.90
C ALA A 30 19.01 -17.64 -15.80
N ASP A 31 18.65 -18.75 -15.15
CA ASP A 31 17.73 -18.77 -14.02
C ASP A 31 18.29 -18.04 -12.80
N ILE A 32 19.58 -18.22 -12.51
CA ILE A 32 20.28 -17.49 -11.45
C ILE A 32 20.31 -15.99 -11.75
N ASP A 33 20.67 -15.61 -12.98
CA ASP A 33 20.70 -14.21 -13.39
C ASP A 33 19.30 -13.56 -13.28
N ARG A 34 18.26 -14.28 -13.70
CA ARG A 34 16.86 -13.84 -13.56
C ARG A 34 16.46 -13.66 -12.10
N ALA A 35 16.81 -14.61 -11.23
CA ALA A 35 16.55 -14.49 -9.78
C ALA A 35 17.27 -13.27 -9.17
N GLY A 36 18.48 -12.97 -9.64
CA GLY A 36 19.23 -11.77 -9.25
C GLY A 36 18.52 -10.47 -9.65
N GLN A 37 18.01 -10.38 -10.88
CA GLN A 37 17.25 -9.22 -11.34
C GLN A 37 15.91 -9.09 -10.60
N GLU A 38 15.24 -10.19 -10.31
CA GLU A 38 13.98 -10.20 -9.58
C GLU A 38 14.16 -9.65 -8.16
N LYS A 39 15.23 -10.05 -7.46
CA LYS A 39 15.58 -9.47 -6.16
C LYS A 39 15.77 -7.94 -6.25
N LYS A 40 16.45 -7.46 -7.29
CA LYS A 40 16.67 -6.02 -7.50
C LYS A 40 15.35 -5.29 -7.78
N ARG A 41 14.47 -5.88 -8.59
CA ARG A 41 13.12 -5.35 -8.87
C ARG A 41 12.34 -5.18 -7.57
N ILE A 42 12.25 -6.24 -6.76
CA ILE A 42 11.55 -6.24 -5.47
C ILE A 42 12.11 -5.16 -4.54
N ALA A 43 13.44 -5.04 -4.45
CA ALA A 43 14.08 -4.02 -3.60
C ALA A 43 13.74 -2.59 -4.03
N LEU A 44 13.72 -2.31 -5.34
CA LEU A 44 13.34 -1.01 -5.89
C LEU A 44 11.85 -0.71 -5.62
N THR A 45 10.97 -1.67 -5.89
CA THR A 45 9.53 -1.52 -5.61
C THR A 45 9.26 -1.26 -4.13
N LEU A 46 9.96 -1.96 -3.23
CA LEU A 46 9.80 -1.72 -1.79
C LEU A 46 10.28 -0.33 -1.39
N ARG A 47 11.38 0.15 -1.99
CA ARG A 47 11.92 1.49 -1.74
C ARG A 47 10.94 2.58 -2.22
N GLU A 48 10.38 2.43 -3.41
CA GLU A 48 9.39 3.37 -3.95
C GLU A 48 8.13 3.42 -3.08
N ARG A 49 7.63 2.25 -2.65
CA ARG A 49 6.49 2.16 -1.72
C ARG A 49 6.80 2.85 -0.39
N ALA A 50 7.97 2.57 0.19
CA ALA A 50 8.38 3.19 1.45
C ALA A 50 8.47 4.72 1.33
N ALA A 51 9.06 5.23 0.24
CA ALA A 51 9.13 6.66 -0.01
C ALA A 51 7.73 7.30 -0.04
N SER A 52 6.79 6.68 -0.76
CA SER A 52 5.40 7.18 -0.84
C SER A 52 4.72 7.21 0.54
N VAL A 53 4.84 6.16 1.35
CA VAL A 53 4.23 6.13 2.70
C VAL A 53 4.89 7.13 3.65
N VAL A 54 6.22 7.32 3.55
CA VAL A 54 6.94 8.34 4.33
C VAL A 54 6.43 9.74 3.98
N ASP A 55 6.26 10.06 2.70
CA ASP A 55 5.74 11.36 2.27
C ASP A 55 4.31 11.58 2.75
N GLN A 56 3.46 10.55 2.65
CA GLN A 56 2.08 10.60 3.14
C GLN A 56 2.04 10.82 4.66
N TYR A 57 2.87 10.10 5.43
CA TYR A 57 3.00 10.29 6.87
C TYR A 57 3.44 11.71 7.23
N ALA A 58 4.47 12.22 6.55
CA ALA A 58 5.00 13.56 6.79
C ALA A 58 3.95 14.65 6.52
N ASN A 59 3.23 14.53 5.40
CA ASN A 59 2.15 15.44 5.04
C ASN A 59 0.97 15.37 6.01
N ALA A 60 0.49 14.17 6.35
CA ALA A 60 -0.60 14.00 7.32
C ALA A 60 -0.22 14.60 8.67
N ARG A 61 1.04 14.42 9.10
CA ARG A 61 1.55 14.97 10.36
C ARG A 61 1.61 16.49 10.34
N LEU A 62 2.08 17.07 9.24
CA LEU A 62 2.09 18.52 9.06
C LEU A 62 0.67 19.09 9.12
N MET A 63 -0.27 18.47 8.40
CA MET A 63 -1.68 18.89 8.42
C MET A 63 -2.31 18.77 9.80
N ALA A 64 -2.07 17.67 10.52
CA ALA A 64 -2.59 17.50 11.87
C ALA A 64 -2.08 18.59 12.82
N VAL A 65 -0.81 18.99 12.71
CA VAL A 65 -0.22 20.10 13.48
C VAL A 65 -0.89 21.43 13.11
N GLU A 66 -1.03 21.73 11.82
CA GLU A 66 -1.67 22.96 11.33
C GLU A 66 -3.13 23.10 11.81
N TYR A 67 -3.92 22.03 11.73
CA TYR A 67 -5.28 22.02 12.25
C TYR A 67 -5.32 22.28 13.76
N ARG A 68 -4.45 21.62 14.52
CA ARG A 68 -4.41 21.71 15.98
C ARG A 68 -3.97 23.10 16.45
N ASP A 69 -2.92 23.65 15.84
CA ASP A 69 -2.22 24.84 16.34
C ASP A 69 -2.76 26.14 15.73
N GLU A 70 -3.31 26.10 14.51
CA GLU A 70 -3.82 27.29 13.82
C GLU A 70 -5.33 27.27 13.56
N MET A 71 -5.82 26.29 12.80
CA MET A 71 -7.17 26.35 12.24
C MET A 71 -8.27 26.17 13.29
N LEU A 72 -8.16 25.14 14.14
CA LEU A 72 -9.15 24.87 15.19
C LEU A 72 -9.22 26.00 16.22
N PRO A 73 -8.11 26.55 16.76
CA PRO A 73 -8.16 27.70 17.65
C PRO A 73 -8.83 28.93 17.01
N ARG A 74 -8.51 29.23 15.74
CA ARG A 74 -9.13 30.35 15.01
C ARG A 74 -10.63 30.14 14.83
N ALA A 75 -11.06 28.95 14.45
CA ALA A 75 -12.47 28.62 14.28
C ALA A 75 -13.25 28.66 15.61
N LYS A 76 -12.67 28.15 16.70
CA LYS A 76 -13.25 28.25 18.04
C LYS A 76 -13.42 29.72 18.46
N LYS A 77 -12.41 30.55 18.21
CA LYS A 77 -12.47 31.99 18.51
C LYS A 77 -13.54 32.70 17.67
N ALA A 78 -13.65 32.38 16.38
CA ALA A 78 -14.67 32.95 15.50
C ALA A 78 -16.09 32.57 15.94
N TYR A 79 -16.30 31.31 16.31
CA TYR A 79 -17.57 30.84 16.86
C TYR A 79 -17.92 31.57 18.17
N GLY A 80 -16.98 31.65 19.12
CA GLY A 80 -17.18 32.38 20.38
C GLY A 80 -17.56 33.85 20.16
N LEU A 81 -16.85 34.55 19.27
CA LEU A 81 -17.17 35.95 18.93
C LEU A 81 -18.57 36.09 18.33
N MET A 82 -19.02 35.13 17.53
CA MET A 82 -20.36 35.18 16.93
C MET A 82 -21.45 34.94 17.97
N VAL A 83 -21.21 34.03 18.93
CA VAL A 83 -22.10 33.80 20.09
C VAL A 83 -22.21 35.07 20.93
N ASP A 84 -21.09 35.73 21.22
CA ASP A 84 -21.07 36.98 22.00
C ASP A 84 -21.88 38.08 21.29
N ARG A 85 -21.67 38.25 19.97
CA ARG A 85 -22.41 39.24 19.18
C ARG A 85 -23.90 38.93 19.12
N TYR A 86 -24.29 37.65 19.04
CA TYR A 86 -25.69 37.25 19.10
C TYR A 86 -26.31 37.63 20.46
N GLY A 87 -25.61 37.37 21.57
CA GLY A 87 -26.04 37.78 22.91
C GLY A 87 -26.20 39.29 23.07
N GLN A 88 -25.42 40.08 22.33
CA GLN A 88 -25.52 41.54 22.27
C GLN A 88 -26.57 42.05 21.24
N MET A 89 -27.33 41.16 20.59
CA MET A 89 -28.26 41.49 19.50
C MET A 89 -27.58 42.15 18.27
N LEU A 90 -26.26 41.99 18.13
CA LEU A 90 -25.44 42.54 17.03
C LEU A 90 -25.24 41.55 15.88
N ALA A 91 -25.68 40.30 16.02
CA ALA A 91 -25.65 39.29 14.97
C ALA A 91 -26.93 38.45 14.99
N ALA A 92 -27.35 37.97 13.82
CA ALA A 92 -28.47 37.04 13.71
C ALA A 92 -28.02 35.60 14.03
N TYR A 93 -28.91 34.82 14.64
CA TYR A 93 -28.64 33.42 15.03
C TYR A 93 -28.10 32.53 13.88
N PRO A 94 -28.57 32.63 12.62
CA PRO A 94 -28.02 31.81 11.53
C PRO A 94 -26.50 31.98 11.35
N ARG A 95 -25.95 33.17 11.64
CA ARG A 95 -24.49 33.40 11.53
C ARG A 95 -23.70 32.63 12.59
N VAL A 96 -24.30 32.39 13.75
CA VAL A 96 -23.73 31.55 14.81
C VAL A 96 -23.68 30.10 14.35
N LEU A 97 -24.74 29.61 13.71
CA LEU A 97 -24.82 28.26 13.16
C LEU A 97 -23.80 28.04 12.03
N ASP A 98 -23.60 29.04 11.17
CA ASP A 98 -22.57 28.97 10.13
C ASP A 98 -21.16 28.81 10.73
N ALA A 99 -20.84 29.61 11.76
CA ALA A 99 -19.55 29.52 12.45
C ALA A 99 -19.38 28.19 13.19
N GLN A 100 -20.45 27.67 13.81
CA GLN A 100 -20.46 26.37 14.47
C GLN A 100 -20.24 25.23 13.47
N ARG A 101 -20.95 25.26 12.33
CA ARG A 101 -20.77 24.29 11.25
C ARG A 101 -19.33 24.29 10.77
N LYS A 102 -18.74 25.47 10.54
CA LYS A 102 -17.35 25.56 10.10
C LYS A 102 -16.36 24.99 11.12
N LEU A 103 -16.61 25.21 12.41
CA LEU A 103 -15.80 24.59 13.48
C LEU A 103 -15.88 23.06 13.42
N PHE A 104 -17.07 22.48 13.22
CA PHE A 104 -17.23 21.03 13.12
C PHE A 104 -16.60 20.45 11.85
N GLU A 105 -16.71 21.12 10.71
CA GLU A 105 -16.00 20.72 9.48
C GLU A 105 -14.49 20.59 9.73
N LEU A 106 -13.87 21.60 10.35
CA LEU A 106 -12.44 21.58 10.66
C LEU A 106 -12.07 20.50 11.69
N GLN A 107 -12.98 20.15 12.61
CA GLN A 107 -12.76 19.04 13.54
C GLN A 107 -12.76 17.68 12.83
N ILE A 108 -13.66 17.50 11.86
CA ILE A 108 -13.70 16.28 11.05
C ILE A 108 -12.42 16.17 10.20
N GLU A 109 -12.00 17.26 9.56
CA GLU A 109 -10.77 17.31 8.78
C GLU A 109 -9.51 17.02 9.64
N TYR A 110 -9.49 17.52 10.88
CA TYR A 110 -8.41 17.19 11.83
C TYR A 110 -8.38 15.71 12.20
N ILE A 111 -9.53 15.09 12.43
CA ILE A 111 -9.62 13.65 12.72
C ILE A 111 -9.12 12.83 11.53
N ALA A 112 -9.51 13.19 10.31
CA ALA A 112 -9.02 12.53 9.09
C ALA A 112 -7.49 12.68 8.93
N ALA A 113 -6.93 13.86 9.24
CA ALA A 113 -5.48 14.06 9.25
C ALA A 113 -4.79 13.16 10.28
N LEU A 114 -5.34 13.04 11.49
CA LEU A 114 -4.81 12.12 12.52
C LEU A 114 -4.89 10.66 12.10
N GLU A 115 -5.99 10.24 11.48
CA GLU A 115 -6.12 8.90 10.91
C GLU A 115 -4.98 8.63 9.91
N GLY A 116 -4.72 9.57 9.01
CA GLY A 116 -3.59 9.51 8.08
C GLY A 116 -2.22 9.41 8.78
N VAL A 117 -2.01 10.10 9.89
CA VAL A 117 -0.78 9.98 10.68
C VAL A 117 -0.61 8.57 11.25
N TRP A 118 -1.67 8.03 11.87
CA TRP A 118 -1.59 6.74 12.55
C TRP A 118 -1.49 5.58 11.56
N THR A 119 -2.31 5.57 10.52
CA THR A 119 -2.31 4.52 9.49
C THR A 119 -0.97 4.43 8.77
N ASN A 120 -0.43 5.56 8.29
CA ASN A 120 0.86 5.59 7.62
C ASN A 120 2.02 5.32 8.60
N GLY A 121 1.94 5.83 9.83
CA GLY A 121 2.93 5.56 10.87
C GLY A 121 3.03 4.09 11.22
N LEU A 122 1.88 3.42 11.38
CA LEU A 122 1.81 1.97 11.63
C LEU A 122 2.30 1.16 10.42
N ALA A 123 1.97 1.58 9.20
CA ALA A 123 2.49 0.94 7.99
C ALA A 123 4.02 0.99 7.94
N LEU A 124 4.64 2.13 8.28
CA LEU A 124 6.10 2.26 8.32
C LEU A 124 6.72 1.40 9.44
N GLN A 125 6.13 1.38 10.63
CA GLN A 125 6.58 0.52 11.73
C GLN A 125 6.45 -0.96 11.41
N GLY A 126 5.41 -1.32 10.66
CA GLY A 126 5.17 -2.68 10.16
C GLY A 126 6.00 -3.05 8.93
N TYR A 127 7.01 -2.26 8.52
CA TYR A 127 7.79 -2.49 7.29
C TYR A 127 6.94 -2.62 6.02
N LEU A 128 5.82 -1.87 5.96
CA LEU A 128 4.80 -1.93 4.91
C LEU A 128 4.11 -3.30 4.79
N LEU A 129 4.25 -4.14 5.82
CA LEU A 129 3.58 -5.42 5.95
C LEU A 129 2.19 -5.18 6.54
N THR A 130 1.35 -4.45 5.79
CA THR A 130 -0.03 -4.16 6.19
C THR A 130 -0.96 -5.35 5.96
N ASP A 131 -0.50 -6.39 5.25
CA ASP A 131 -1.30 -7.54 4.82
C ASP A 131 -0.62 -8.90 5.08
N GLY A 132 0.12 -9.02 6.20
CA GLY A 132 0.88 -10.22 6.57
C GLY A 132 0.07 -11.52 6.77
N LEU A 133 -1.24 -11.50 6.49
CA LEU A 133 -2.15 -12.64 6.53
C LEU A 133 -2.53 -13.16 5.13
N GLU A 134 -2.06 -12.53 4.05
CA GLU A 134 -2.30 -13.00 2.68
C GLU A 134 -1.40 -14.20 2.36
N ALA A 135 -1.99 -15.30 1.88
CA ALA A 135 -1.28 -16.55 1.65
C ALA A 135 -0.09 -16.35 0.67
N PRO A 136 1.11 -16.88 0.97
CA PRO A 136 2.25 -16.71 0.07
C PRO A 136 1.92 -17.23 -1.33
N ALA A 137 2.27 -16.43 -2.34
CA ALA A 137 2.12 -16.85 -3.74
C ALA A 137 2.80 -18.21 -3.94
N ARG A 138 2.05 -19.17 -4.51
CA ARG A 138 2.55 -20.54 -4.70
C ARG A 138 3.82 -20.51 -5.57
N PRO A 139 4.84 -21.32 -5.26
CA PRO A 139 6.05 -21.41 -6.09
C PRO A 139 5.64 -21.80 -7.53
N GLY A 140 5.75 -20.88 -8.47
CA GLY A 140 5.34 -21.06 -9.88
C GLY A 140 4.55 -19.90 -10.50
N GLU A 141 3.98 -19.00 -9.69
CA GLU A 141 3.28 -17.78 -10.18
C GLU A 141 4.17 -16.52 -10.18
N VAL A 142 5.49 -16.67 -10.35
CA VAL A 142 6.50 -15.58 -10.26
C VAL A 142 6.29 -14.47 -11.29
N ASP A 143 5.53 -14.75 -12.36
CA ASP A 143 5.34 -13.83 -13.49
C ASP A 143 4.06 -13.00 -13.42
N ARG A 144 3.32 -13.02 -12.30
CA ARG A 144 2.28 -12.01 -12.12
C ARG A 144 2.95 -10.68 -11.77
N PRO A 145 2.61 -9.57 -12.47
CA PRO A 145 2.93 -8.25 -11.94
C PRO A 145 2.37 -8.20 -10.54
N ILE A 146 3.18 -7.73 -9.59
CA ILE A 146 2.81 -7.60 -8.18
C ILE A 146 1.41 -7.02 -8.15
N ARG A 147 0.42 -7.84 -7.77
CA ARG A 147 -0.98 -7.40 -7.80
C ARG A 147 -1.04 -6.12 -6.98
N GLU A 148 -1.66 -5.12 -7.59
CA GLU A 148 -1.95 -3.83 -7.00
C GLU A 148 -2.86 -4.08 -5.78
N THR A 149 -2.29 -4.51 -4.66
CA THR A 149 -3.03 -4.67 -3.42
C THR A 149 -3.35 -3.28 -2.91
N ASN A 150 -4.60 -2.91 -3.13
CA ASN A 150 -5.40 -1.87 -2.50
C ASN A 150 -4.63 -0.88 -1.63
N VAL A 151 -4.20 0.20 -2.26
CA VAL A 151 -4.25 1.51 -1.61
C VAL A 151 -5.72 1.73 -1.20
N PRO A 152 -6.03 2.21 0.01
CA PRO A 152 -7.36 2.76 0.26
C PRO A 152 -7.60 3.84 -0.78
N SER A 153 -8.45 3.56 -1.76
CA SER A 153 -8.90 4.58 -2.70
C SER A 153 -9.65 5.62 -1.87
N PRO A 154 -9.27 6.90 -1.89
CA PRO A 154 -10.12 7.92 -1.31
C PRO A 154 -11.48 7.80 -1.99
N GLU A 155 -12.55 7.71 -1.19
CA GLU A 155 -13.92 7.63 -1.67
C GLU A 155 -14.10 8.61 -2.83
N ARG A 156 -14.41 8.08 -4.02
CA ARG A 156 -14.90 8.93 -5.10
C ARG A 156 -16.21 9.53 -4.63
N THR A 157 -16.14 10.73 -4.07
CA THR A 157 -17.28 11.62 -3.91
C THR A 157 -17.96 11.69 -5.27
N MET A 158 -19.09 11.01 -5.38
CA MET A 158 -19.92 10.96 -6.57
C MET A 158 -20.46 12.36 -6.82
N SER A 159 -19.89 13.06 -7.80
CA SER A 159 -20.37 14.37 -8.25
C SER A 159 -21.74 14.18 -8.94
N PRO A 160 -22.83 14.82 -8.49
CA PRO A 160 -24.15 14.64 -9.08
C PRO A 160 -24.29 15.42 -10.39
N ARG A 161 -23.81 14.86 -11.49
CA ARG A 161 -24.20 15.25 -12.85
C ARG A 161 -24.15 14.04 -13.75
N ASP A 162 -25.31 13.39 -13.90
CA ASP A 162 -25.80 13.00 -15.21
C ASP A 162 -27.31 12.79 -15.13
N SER A 163 -27.99 13.82 -15.61
CA SER A 163 -29.30 13.77 -16.21
C SER A 163 -29.37 12.71 -17.32
N VAL A 164 -30.46 11.96 -17.40
CA VAL A 164 -31.44 11.98 -18.52
C VAL A 164 -32.23 10.65 -18.65
N ARG A 165 -33.56 10.82 -18.72
CA ARG A 165 -34.64 10.02 -19.35
C ARG A 165 -34.99 8.63 -18.84
N ASN A 166 -36.19 8.58 -18.25
CA ASN A 166 -37.17 7.53 -18.47
C ASN A 166 -37.62 7.47 -19.95
N PRO A 167 -37.90 6.28 -20.49
CA PRO A 167 -39.13 6.02 -21.22
C PRO A 167 -40.32 5.75 -20.28
#